data_AF-A0A256GJZ6-F1
#
_entry.id   AF-A0A256GJZ6-F1
#
_cell.length_a   1.000
_cell.length_b   1.000
_cell.length_c   1.000
_cell.angle_alpha   90.00
_cell.angle_beta   90.00
_cell.angle_gamma   90.00
#
_symmetry.space_group_name_H-M   'P 1'
#
loop_
_entity.id
_entity.type
_entity.pdbx_description
1 polymer ?
#
loop_
_entity_poly.entity_id
_entity_poly.type
_entity_poly.pdbx_seq_one_letter_code
_entity_poly.pdbx_strand_id
1 'polypeptide(L)'
;MQTGTITKVLGIFAIAAAAIACFSLVGLGLMYGMYGVIFIDGVASVFLLIVCSAIFWFSKVDWRKPEAAAIMISFMSFTAMFFDSRGNPIYNQPLVWLFGSPGSHLQIKEIVSHGGGSTGVNYEFQIVNLYGAIERTISGWFVMPFRFVEYLIVLSIVSTIITVIRNRSGSNWLPDNARP
;
A
#
# COMPACT_ATOMS: atom_id res chain seq x y z
N MET A 1 14.04 -53.14 19.99
CA MET A 1 12.90 -52.61 19.20
C MET A 1 12.34 -51.26 19.72
N GLN A 2 12.98 -50.57 20.67
CA GLN A 2 12.44 -49.34 21.30
C GLN A 2 12.93 -48.02 20.67
N THR A 3 14.10 -48.05 20.02
CA THR A 3 14.74 -46.89 19.36
C THR A 3 13.93 -46.35 18.19
N GLY A 4 13.32 -47.22 17.37
CA GLY A 4 12.53 -46.79 16.21
C GLY A 4 11.26 -46.01 16.57
N THR A 5 10.67 -46.25 17.74
CA THR A 5 9.48 -45.52 18.22
C THR A 5 9.85 -44.13 18.73
N ILE A 6 10.96 -44.02 19.48
CA ILE A 6 11.45 -42.73 20.00
C ILE A 6 11.85 -41.80 18.86
N THR A 7 12.57 -42.29 17.85
CA THR A 7 12.96 -41.48 16.68
C THR A 7 11.74 -40.97 15.90
N LYS A 8 10.68 -41.79 15.76
CA LYS A 8 9.43 -41.36 15.12
C LYS A 8 8.74 -40.24 15.91
N VAL A 9 8.64 -40.39 17.23
CA VAL A 9 8.03 -39.37 18.11
C VAL A 9 8.82 -38.06 18.05
N LEU A 10 10.15 -38.13 18.12
CA LEU A 10 11.01 -36.95 17.98
C LEU A 10 10.87 -36.28 16.61
N GLY A 11 10.74 -37.05 15.53
CA GLY A 11 10.48 -36.54 14.19
C GLY A 11 9.15 -35.76 14.09
N ILE A 12 8.09 -36.24 14.72
CA ILE A 12 6.79 -35.54 14.78
C ILE A 12 6.94 -34.21 15.52
N PHE A 13 7.62 -34.18 16.67
CA PHE A 13 7.86 -32.94 17.41
C PHE A 13 8.71 -31.95 16.62
N ALA A 14 9.73 -32.41 15.89
CA ALA A 14 10.54 -31.55 15.04
C ALA A 14 9.73 -30.89 13.91
N ILE A 15 8.84 -31.65 13.26
CA ILE A 15 7.94 -31.13 12.22
C ILE A 15 6.95 -30.12 12.82
N ALA A 16 6.35 -30.45 13.97
CA ALA A 16 5.43 -29.55 14.67
C ALA A 16 6.11 -28.24 15.08
N ALA A 17 7.33 -28.31 15.61
CA ALA A 17 8.12 -27.13 15.97
C ALA A 17 8.46 -26.28 14.75
N ALA A 18 8.85 -26.90 13.63
CA ALA A 18 9.10 -26.20 12.37
C ALA A 18 7.83 -25.51 11.84
N ALA A 19 6.67 -26.18 11.90
CA ALA A 19 5.40 -25.60 11.50
C ALA A 19 5.04 -24.38 12.36
N ILE A 20 5.15 -24.49 13.69
CA ILE A 20 4.89 -23.38 14.62
C ILE A 20 5.86 -22.22 14.38
N ALA A 21 7.15 -22.50 14.13
CA ALA A 21 8.13 -21.48 13.80
C ALA A 21 7.77 -20.74 12.50
N CYS A 22 7.40 -21.46 11.44
CA CYS A 22 6.93 -20.85 10.19
C CYS A 22 5.68 -19.98 10.40
N PHE A 23 4.68 -20.48 11.13
CA PHE A 23 3.48 -19.70 11.48
C PHE A 23 3.83 -18.46 12.31
N SER A 24 4.77 -18.56 13.24
CA SER A 24 5.23 -17.44 14.06
C SER A 24 5.94 -16.39 13.21
N LEU A 25 6.75 -16.80 12.22
CA LEU A 25 7.39 -15.89 11.27
C LEU A 25 6.37 -15.15 10.41
N VAL A 26 5.31 -15.83 9.96
CA VAL A 26 4.18 -15.19 9.25
C VAL A 26 3.51 -14.16 10.16
N GLY A 27 3.23 -14.52 11.42
CA GLY A 27 2.67 -13.61 12.41
C GLY A 27 3.53 -12.37 12.65
N LEU A 28 4.85 -12.55 12.79
CA LEU A 28 5.80 -11.44 12.91
C LEU A 28 5.82 -10.57 11.66
N GLY A 29 5.80 -11.17 10.47
CA GLY A 29 5.73 -10.43 9.21
C GLY A 29 4.47 -9.57 9.10
N LEU A 30 3.31 -10.12 9.49
CA LEU A 30 2.05 -9.37 9.53
C LEU A 30 2.10 -8.23 10.55
N MET A 31 2.60 -8.51 11.76
CA MET A 31 2.72 -7.52 12.82
C MET A 31 3.64 -6.36 12.40
N TYR A 32 4.87 -6.65 11.98
CA TYR A 32 5.82 -5.61 11.56
C TYR A 32 5.39 -4.92 10.26
N GLY A 33 4.70 -5.63 9.37
CA GLY A 33 4.07 -5.03 8.19
C GLY A 33 3.03 -3.98 8.59
N MET A 34 2.14 -4.30 9.54
CA MET A 34 1.16 -3.35 10.07
C MET A 34 1.83 -2.16 10.76
N TYR A 35 2.86 -2.39 11.59
CA TYR A 35 3.63 -1.30 12.19
C TYR A 35 4.26 -0.40 11.12
N GLY A 36 4.85 -0.98 10.08
CA GLY A 36 5.39 -0.23 8.95
C GLY A 36 4.34 0.64 8.27
N VAL A 37 3.17 0.08 7.97
CA VAL A 37 2.05 0.80 7.33
C VAL A 37 1.55 1.97 8.19
N ILE A 38 1.52 1.82 9.52
CA ILE A 38 0.98 2.84 10.43
C ILE A 38 2.01 3.94 10.73
N PHE A 39 3.28 3.59 10.93
CA PHE A 39 4.29 4.48 11.52
C PHE A 39 5.42 4.90 10.58
N ILE A 40 5.55 4.27 9.41
CA ILE A 40 6.63 4.60 8.46
C ILE A 40 6.02 5.16 7.18
N ASP A 41 6.34 6.42 6.89
CA ASP A 41 5.87 7.11 5.69
C ASP A 41 6.27 6.32 4.43
N GLY A 42 5.29 6.13 3.54
CA GLY A 42 5.46 5.47 2.25
C GLY A 42 5.49 3.94 2.23
N VAL A 43 5.53 3.25 3.38
CA VAL A 43 5.40 1.79 3.39
C VAL A 43 4.04 1.36 2.82
N ALA A 44 2.98 2.06 3.23
CA ALA A 44 1.64 1.86 2.67
C ALA A 44 1.61 2.12 1.16
N SER A 45 2.20 3.23 0.70
CA SER A 45 2.26 3.55 -0.73
C SER A 45 2.93 2.46 -1.57
N VAL A 46 4.08 1.96 -1.12
CA VAL A 46 4.84 0.91 -1.81
C VAL A 46 4.05 -0.39 -1.83
N PHE A 47 3.50 -0.79 -0.69
CA PHE A 47 2.70 -2.00 -0.59
C PHE A 47 1.48 -1.96 -1.53
N LEU A 48 0.72 -0.86 -1.49
CA LEU A 48 -0.45 -0.66 -2.34
C LEU A 48 -0.06 -0.65 -3.82
N LEU A 49 1.04 -0.01 -4.19
CA LEU A 49 1.52 0.02 -5.57
C LEU A 49 1.85 -1.39 -6.07
N ILE A 50 2.55 -2.20 -5.26
CA ILE A 50 2.89 -3.59 -5.61
C ILE A 50 1.62 -4.43 -5.77
N VAL A 51 0.72 -4.37 -4.79
CA VAL A 51 -0.54 -5.15 -4.81
C VAL A 51 -1.42 -4.75 -5.99
N CYS A 52 -1.63 -3.45 -6.21
CA CYS A 52 -2.42 -2.97 -7.35
C CYS A 52 -1.78 -3.37 -8.68
N SER A 53 -0.46 -3.22 -8.82
CA SER A 53 0.27 -3.63 -10.03
C SER A 53 0.13 -5.13 -10.29
N ALA A 54 0.24 -5.96 -9.25
CA ALA A 54 0.01 -7.40 -9.35
C ALA A 54 -1.42 -7.71 -9.80
N ILE A 55 -2.42 -7.03 -9.24
CA ILE A 55 -3.82 -7.21 -9.66
C ILE A 55 -3.99 -6.82 -11.14
N PHE A 56 -3.50 -5.65 -11.59
CA PHE A 56 -3.51 -5.29 -13.02
C PHE A 56 -2.84 -6.34 -13.89
N TRP A 57 -1.71 -6.89 -13.44
CA TRP A 57 -0.98 -7.92 -14.15
C TRP A 57 -1.78 -9.23 -14.29
N PHE A 58 -2.24 -9.79 -13.17
CA PHE A 58 -2.89 -11.11 -13.14
C PHE A 58 -4.34 -11.10 -13.60
N SER A 59 -5.10 -10.02 -13.35
CA SER A 59 -6.47 -9.86 -13.85
C SER A 59 -6.53 -9.62 -15.36
N LYS A 60 -5.37 -9.31 -15.98
CA LYS A 60 -5.26 -8.92 -17.39
C LYS A 60 -6.15 -7.74 -17.77
N VAL A 61 -6.54 -6.90 -16.80
CA VAL A 61 -7.17 -5.61 -17.07
C VAL A 61 -6.12 -4.68 -17.66
N ASP A 62 -6.48 -3.98 -18.73
CA ASP A 62 -5.66 -2.99 -19.42
C ASP A 62 -6.56 -1.99 -20.15
N TRP A 63 -5.94 -0.98 -20.77
CA TRP A 63 -6.65 0.07 -21.48
C TRP A 63 -7.41 -0.38 -22.73
N ARG A 64 -7.32 -1.65 -23.16
CA ARG A 64 -8.20 -2.20 -24.21
C ARG A 64 -9.63 -2.41 -23.71
N LYS A 65 -9.80 -2.55 -22.39
CA LYS A 65 -11.10 -2.53 -21.69
C LYS A 65 -11.17 -1.30 -20.80
N PRO A 66 -11.33 -0.09 -21.39
CA PRO A 66 -11.15 1.17 -20.67
C PRO A 66 -12.10 1.32 -19.48
N GLU A 67 -13.34 0.81 -19.58
CA GLU A 67 -14.32 0.83 -18.50
C GLU A 67 -13.86 -0.01 -17.30
N ALA A 68 -13.43 -1.25 -17.54
CA ALA A 68 -12.93 -2.14 -16.49
C ALA A 68 -11.66 -1.58 -15.84
N ALA A 69 -10.75 -1.00 -16.65
CA ALA A 69 -9.56 -0.32 -16.15
C ALA A 69 -9.93 0.89 -15.28
N ALA A 70 -10.83 1.75 -15.74
CA ALA A 70 -11.27 2.94 -15.00
C ALA A 70 -11.97 2.59 -13.68
N ILE A 71 -12.85 1.58 -13.68
CA ILE A 71 -13.52 1.10 -12.46
C ILE A 71 -12.48 0.56 -11.47
N MET A 72 -11.54 -0.27 -11.95
CA MET A 72 -10.54 -0.87 -11.08
C MET A 72 -9.57 0.18 -10.52
N ILE A 73 -9.09 1.11 -11.35
CA ILE A 73 -8.28 2.26 -10.91
C ILE A 73 -9.05 3.04 -9.84
N SER A 74 -10.30 3.41 -10.10
CA SER A 74 -11.11 4.21 -9.16
C SER A 74 -11.31 3.49 -7.82
N PHE A 75 -11.64 2.20 -7.85
CA PHE A 75 -11.82 1.41 -6.63
C PHE A 75 -10.52 1.26 -5.84
N MET A 76 -9.40 1.00 -6.52
CA MET A 76 -8.09 0.89 -5.89
C MET A 76 -7.62 2.23 -5.33
N SER A 77 -7.81 3.34 -6.04
CA SER A 77 -7.50 4.68 -5.56
C SER A 77 -8.33 5.06 -4.34
N PHE A 78 -9.63 4.71 -4.33
CA PHE A 78 -10.50 4.90 -3.17
C PHE A 78 -9.98 4.11 -1.97
N THR A 79 -9.60 2.86 -2.18
CA THR A 79 -9.01 2.00 -1.14
C THR A 79 -7.69 2.60 -0.63
N ALA A 80 -6.79 2.95 -1.55
CA ALA A 80 -5.46 3.48 -1.25
C ALA A 80 -5.51 4.79 -0.45
N MET A 81 -6.50 5.65 -0.72
CA MET A 81 -6.75 6.87 0.05
C MET A 81 -6.89 6.59 1.56
N PHE A 82 -7.54 5.49 1.96
CA PHE A 82 -7.71 5.17 3.38
C PHE A 82 -6.47 4.54 4.00
N PHE A 83 -5.78 3.68 3.24
CA PHE A 83 -4.61 2.94 3.72
C PHE A 83 -3.33 3.78 3.73
N ASP A 84 -3.22 4.79 2.87
CA ASP A 84 -2.05 5.67 2.75
C ASP A 84 -2.42 7.15 2.94
N SER A 85 -3.12 7.43 4.04
CA SER A 85 -3.50 8.81 4.40
C SER A 85 -2.26 9.69 4.69
N ARG A 86 -1.22 9.11 5.29
CA ARG A 86 0.09 9.75 5.52
C ARG A 86 0.79 10.10 4.22
N GLY A 87 0.73 9.21 3.24
CA GLY A 87 1.47 9.35 1.99
C GLY A 87 2.95 9.01 2.17
N ASN A 88 3.74 9.54 1.24
CA ASN A 88 5.20 9.45 1.25
C ASN A 88 5.79 10.82 0.87
N PRO A 89 7.09 11.06 1.07
CA PRO A 89 7.71 12.34 0.76
C PRO A 89 7.45 12.85 -0.66
N ILE A 90 7.28 11.96 -1.65
CA ILE A 90 6.98 12.32 -3.05
C ILE A 90 5.52 12.74 -3.18
N TYR A 91 4.57 11.94 -2.65
CA TYR A 91 3.14 12.27 -2.66
C TYR A 91 2.82 13.46 -1.76
N ASN A 92 3.71 13.86 -0.87
CA ASN A 92 3.49 15.03 -0.02
C ASN A 92 3.86 16.34 -0.73
N GLN A 93 4.71 16.29 -1.76
CA GLN A 93 5.19 17.49 -2.44
C GLN A 93 4.08 18.32 -3.10
N PRO A 94 3.11 17.73 -3.82
CA PRO A 94 2.06 18.53 -4.43
C PRO A 94 1.25 19.35 -3.40
N LEU A 95 0.98 18.80 -2.21
CA LEU A 95 0.35 19.55 -1.12
C LEU A 95 1.23 20.70 -0.63
N VAL A 96 2.54 20.47 -0.51
CA VAL A 96 3.50 21.51 -0.12
C VAL A 96 3.53 22.64 -1.16
N TRP A 97 3.57 22.32 -2.45
CA TRP A 97 3.60 23.33 -3.52
C TRP A 97 2.35 24.20 -3.55
N LEU A 98 1.20 23.64 -3.16
CA LEU A 98 -0.07 24.37 -3.15
C LEU A 98 -0.24 25.28 -1.93
N PHE A 99 0.34 24.92 -0.78
CA PHE A 99 0.00 25.56 0.50
C PHE A 99 1.18 26.10 1.31
N GLY A 100 2.42 25.78 0.92
CA GLY A 100 3.65 26.14 1.62
C GLY A 100 4.53 27.10 0.84
N SER A 101 5.48 27.72 1.54
CA SER A 101 6.54 28.51 0.92
C SER A 101 7.65 27.63 0.30
N PRO A 102 8.51 28.18 -0.57
CA PRO A 102 9.61 27.42 -1.16
C PRO A 102 10.54 26.81 -0.10
N GLY A 103 10.75 25.50 -0.19
CA GLY A 103 11.56 24.74 0.77
C GLY A 103 10.81 24.25 2.01
N SER A 104 9.52 24.57 2.15
CA SER A 104 8.67 23.94 3.16
C SER A 104 8.53 22.44 2.91
N HIS A 105 8.10 21.70 3.93
CA HIS A 105 7.79 20.28 3.84
C HIS A 105 6.54 19.96 4.67
N LEU A 106 5.88 18.85 4.32
CA LEU A 106 4.75 18.34 5.09
C LEU A 106 5.28 17.47 6.24
N GLN A 107 5.04 17.92 7.47
CA GLN A 107 5.21 17.13 8.67
C GLN A 107 3.86 16.51 9.05
N ILE A 108 3.87 15.19 9.29
CA ILE A 108 2.69 14.46 9.73
C ILE A 108 2.92 14.09 11.19
N LYS A 109 2.03 14.55 12.06
CA LYS A 109 2.08 14.25 13.48
C LYS A 109 0.98 13.27 13.83
N GLU A 110 1.36 12.14 14.44
CA GLU A 110 0.41 11.15 14.91
C GLU A 110 -0.19 11.56 16.26
N ILE A 111 -1.50 11.47 16.36
CA ILE A 111 -2.26 11.65 17.59
C ILE A 111 -2.87 10.30 17.94
N VAL A 112 -2.27 9.62 18.91
CA VAL A 112 -2.73 8.33 19.40
C VAL A 112 -3.64 8.56 20.61
N SER A 113 -4.90 8.13 20.49
CA SER A 113 -5.89 8.20 21.55
C SER A 113 -6.31 6.81 22.01
N HIS A 114 -6.38 6.60 23.32
CA HIS A 114 -6.84 5.33 23.91
C HIS A 114 -8.15 5.57 24.65
N GLY A 115 -9.19 4.77 24.35
CA GLY A 115 -10.49 4.91 25.00
C GLY A 115 -11.41 3.73 24.71
N GLY A 116 -12.14 3.25 25.73
CA GLY A 116 -13.16 2.20 25.56
C GLY A 116 -12.62 0.86 25.02
N GLY A 117 -11.35 0.53 25.26
CA GLY A 117 -10.70 -0.67 24.70
C GLY A 117 -10.25 -0.53 23.24
N SER A 118 -10.37 0.66 22.65
CA SER A 118 -9.92 0.96 21.29
C SER A 118 -8.72 1.91 21.30
N THR A 119 -7.87 1.78 20.28
CA THR A 119 -6.78 2.71 19.97
C THR A 119 -7.09 3.38 18.64
N GLY A 120 -7.28 4.71 18.68
CA GLY A 120 -7.46 5.53 17.49
C GLY A 120 -6.15 6.24 17.14
N VAL A 121 -5.76 6.20 15.86
CA VAL A 121 -4.63 6.97 15.34
C VAL A 121 -5.20 8.02 14.39
N ASN A 122 -5.01 9.29 14.71
CA ASN A 122 -5.35 10.42 13.85
C ASN A 122 -4.06 11.10 13.38
N TYR A 123 -4.13 11.76 12.23
CA TYR A 123 -2.99 12.48 11.66
C TYR A 123 -3.28 13.97 11.61
N GLU A 124 -2.35 14.75 12.14
CA GLU A 124 -2.32 16.20 11.97
C GLU A 124 -1.28 16.54 10.89
N PHE A 125 -1.72 17.21 9.84
CA PHE A 125 -0.88 17.55 8.69
C PHE A 125 -0.41 19.00 8.80
N GLN A 126 0.88 19.22 8.99
CA GLN A 126 1.46 20.55 9.20
C GLN A 126 2.48 20.86 8.11
N ILE A 127 2.38 22.04 7.52
CA ILE A 127 3.42 22.56 6.64
C ILE A 127 4.42 23.31 7.50
N VAL A 128 5.67 22.86 7.44
CA VAL A 128 6.78 23.41 8.21
C VAL A 128 7.78 24.01 7.26
N ASN A 129 8.19 25.25 7.53
CA ASN A 129 9.17 25.94 6.70
C ASN A 129 10.60 25.48 6.98
N LEU A 130 11.54 26.02 6.20
CA LEU A 130 12.98 25.75 6.34
C LEU A 130 13.55 26.10 7.73
N TYR A 131 12.88 26.96 8.49
CA TYR A 131 13.29 27.39 9.83
C TYR A 131 12.59 26.59 10.95
N GLY A 132 11.78 25.59 10.61
CA GLY A 132 11.05 24.77 11.58
C GLY A 132 9.77 25.40 12.12
N ALA A 133 9.32 26.53 11.59
CA ALA A 133 8.05 27.14 12.00
C ALA A 133 6.88 26.53 11.22
N ILE A 134 5.78 26.28 11.93
CA ILE A 134 4.52 25.80 11.33
C ILE A 134 3.89 26.97 10.57
N GLU A 135 3.84 26.87 9.24
CA GLU A 135 3.19 27.85 8.38
C GLU A 135 1.68 27.66 8.34
N ARG A 136 1.25 26.39 8.33
CA ARG A 136 -0.17 26.03 8.14
C ARG A 136 -0.45 24.62 8.63
N THR A 137 -1.65 24.39 9.14
CA THR A 137 -2.20 23.05 9.38
C THR A 137 -3.27 22.73 8.34
N ILE A 138 -3.16 21.58 7.67
CA ILE A 138 -4.10 21.11 6.66
C ILE A 138 -5.06 20.10 7.29
N SER A 139 -6.35 20.25 7.01
CA SER A 139 -7.35 19.28 7.44
C SER A 139 -7.20 17.96 6.69
N GLY A 140 -7.27 16.83 7.41
CA GLY A 140 -7.30 15.50 6.81
C GLY A 140 -8.45 15.32 5.80
N TRP A 141 -9.56 16.05 5.97
CA TRP A 141 -10.67 16.07 5.01
C TRP A 141 -10.29 16.63 3.64
N PHE A 142 -9.24 17.44 3.55
CA PHE A 142 -8.68 17.91 2.29
C PHE A 142 -7.61 16.94 1.76
N VAL A 143 -6.78 16.41 2.64
CA VAL A 143 -5.72 15.47 2.27
C VAL A 143 -6.30 14.20 1.64
N MET A 144 -7.39 13.65 2.19
CA MET A 144 -7.96 12.39 1.69
C MET A 144 -8.42 12.49 0.23
N PRO A 145 -9.31 13.42 -0.18
CA PRO A 145 -9.64 13.60 -1.60
C PRO A 145 -8.41 13.87 -2.48
N PHE A 146 -7.41 14.60 -1.97
CA PHE A 146 -6.18 14.84 -2.69
C PHE A 146 -5.42 13.53 -2.97
N ARG A 147 -5.27 12.68 -1.95
CA ARG A 147 -4.67 11.33 -2.08
C ARG A 147 -5.39 10.48 -3.11
N PHE A 148 -6.72 10.51 -3.11
CA PHE A 148 -7.50 9.80 -4.12
C PHE A 148 -7.09 10.21 -5.54
N VAL A 149 -6.99 11.52 -5.81
CA VAL A 149 -6.56 12.04 -7.11
C VAL A 149 -5.12 11.65 -7.44
N GLU A 150 -4.20 11.71 -6.47
CA GLU A 150 -2.82 11.26 -6.67
C GLU A 150 -2.77 9.79 -7.09
N TYR A 151 -3.51 8.93 -6.39
CA TYR A 151 -3.59 7.52 -6.73
C TYR A 151 -4.27 7.26 -8.06
N LEU A 152 -5.30 8.04 -8.44
CA LEU A 152 -5.88 7.95 -9.79
C LEU A 152 -4.80 8.18 -10.85
N ILE A 153 -3.97 9.20 -10.69
CA ILE A 153 -2.90 9.53 -11.63
C ILE A 153 -1.84 8.43 -11.64
N VAL A 154 -1.31 8.05 -10.47
CA VAL A 154 -0.25 7.05 -10.36
C VAL A 154 -0.71 5.70 -10.91
N LEU A 155 -1.89 5.21 -10.52
CA LEU A 155 -2.39 3.93 -11.01
C LEU A 155 -2.73 3.97 -12.50
N SER A 156 -3.14 5.13 -13.04
CA SER A 156 -3.30 5.30 -14.49
C SER A 156 -1.97 5.18 -15.23
N ILE A 157 -0.90 5.78 -14.71
CA ILE A 157 0.45 5.66 -15.27
C ILE A 157 0.92 4.20 -15.21
N VAL A 158 0.77 3.55 -14.06
CA VAL A 158 1.16 2.15 -13.84
C VAL A 158 0.40 1.22 -14.78
N SER A 159 -0.93 1.37 -14.88
CA SER A 159 -1.76 0.60 -15.81
C SER A 159 -1.30 0.79 -17.25
N THR A 160 -0.91 2.01 -17.63
CA THR A 160 -0.35 2.31 -18.96
C THR A 160 0.96 1.58 -19.20
N ILE A 161 1.90 1.63 -18.25
CA ILE A 161 3.19 0.93 -18.33
C ILE A 161 2.97 -0.58 -18.46
N ILE A 162 2.11 -1.16 -17.61
CA ILE A 162 1.76 -2.57 -17.64
C ILE A 162 1.16 -2.96 -19.00
N THR A 163 0.25 -2.15 -19.52
CA THR A 163 -0.37 -2.34 -20.84
C THR A 163 0.69 -2.39 -21.94
N VAL A 164 1.63 -1.43 -21.95
CA VAL A 164 2.71 -1.36 -22.94
C VAL A 164 3.64 -2.57 -22.84
N ILE A 165 4.08 -2.95 -21.63
CA ILE A 165 4.95 -4.10 -21.41
C ILE A 165 4.27 -5.39 -21.88
N ARG A 166 3.02 -5.60 -21.51
CA ARG A 166 2.25 -6.79 -21.89
C ARG A 166 2.06 -6.88 -23.40
N ASN A 167 1.77 -5.76 -24.07
CA ASN A 167 1.63 -5.70 -25.51
C ASN A 167 2.93 -6.07 -26.25
N ARG A 168 4.09 -5.67 -25.70
CA ARG A 168 5.41 -5.97 -26.30
C ARG A 168 5.90 -7.39 -26.01
N SER A 169 5.47 -7.98 -24.90
CA SER A 169 5.93 -9.31 -24.46
C SER A 169 5.44 -10.47 -25.36
N GLY A 170 4.46 -10.24 -26.25
CA GLY A 170 3.98 -11.27 -27.18
C GLY A 170 3.31 -12.48 -26.51
N SER A 171 3.19 -12.51 -25.17
CA SER A 171 2.64 -13.65 -24.42
C SER A 171 1.11 -13.71 -24.40
N ASN A 172 0.43 -12.80 -25.11
CA ASN A 172 -1.01 -12.89 -25.37
C ASN A 172 -1.28 -13.90 -26.51
N TRP A 173 -1.08 -15.19 -26.23
CA TRP A 173 -1.37 -16.31 -27.15
C TRP A 173 -2.86 -16.69 -27.24
N LEU A 174 -3.77 -15.86 -26.71
CA LEU A 174 -5.20 -16.08 -26.93
C LEU A 174 -5.73 -15.05 -27.92
N PRO A 175 -6.20 -15.50 -29.10
CA PRO A 175 -6.70 -14.62 -30.14
C PRO A 175 -8.03 -13.97 -29.68
N ASP A 176 -8.31 -12.79 -30.23
CA ASP A 176 -9.39 -11.88 -29.78
C ASP A 176 -10.80 -12.49 -29.82
N ASN A 177 -10.96 -13.65 -30.47
CA ASN A 177 -12.17 -14.46 -30.62
C ASN A 177 -12.42 -15.47 -29.48
N ALA A 178 -11.60 -15.52 -28.43
CA ALA A 178 -11.81 -16.37 -27.26
C ALA A 178 -12.39 -15.62 -26.04
N ARG A 179 -13.13 -14.53 -26.25
CA ARG A 179 -13.73 -13.73 -25.17
C ARG A 179 -15.24 -13.64 -25.40
N PRO A 180 -16.09 -14.01 -24.42
CA PRO A 180 -17.52 -13.78 -24.52
C PRO A 180 -17.84 -12.29 -24.61
#